data_AF-A0A538FNW0-F1
#
_entry.id   AF-A0A538FNW0-F1
#
_cell.length_a   1.000
_cell.length_b   1.000
_cell.length_c   1.000
_cell.angle_alpha   90.00
_cell.angle_beta   90.00
_cell.angle_gamma   90.00
#
_symmetry.space_group_name_H-M   'P 1'
#
loop_
_entity.id
_entity.type
_entity.pdbx_description
1 polymer ?
#
loop_
_entity_poly.entity_id
_entity_poly.type
_entity_poly.pdbx_seq_one_letter_code
_entity_poly.pdbx_strand_id
1 'polypeptide(L)'
;MTSPTLGSPGDDLFHGLHSERTRAERAFEASRLLRARANALRQKVWAGQVRSCALRDWSGAIRDARPSLLWSIGAPVVWIGVEGELGGLPVWAYWERGRLSGDPRLLTHARLLVDMGTVFVNDDPPARVAATLEGPPPAVMLTLAQACDHVKNVDFEFAAKAG
;
A
#
# COMPACT_ATOMS: atom_id res chain seq x y z
N MET A 1 7.12 -77.30 13.17
CA MET A 1 8.09 -76.25 12.80
C MET A 1 7.42 -75.45 11.70
N THR A 2 6.91 -74.23 11.88
CA THR A 2 7.41 -73.05 12.61
C THR A 2 6.22 -72.29 13.21
N SER A 3 6.35 -71.80 14.44
CA SER A 3 5.33 -70.97 15.09
C SER A 3 5.26 -69.59 14.41
N PRO A 4 4.08 -69.10 14.00
CA PRO A 4 3.93 -67.71 13.66
C PRO A 4 3.69 -66.93 14.97
N THR A 5 4.63 -66.06 15.31
CA THR A 5 4.49 -65.05 16.35
C THR A 5 3.26 -64.21 15.99
N LEU A 6 2.16 -64.37 16.73
CA LEU A 6 1.00 -63.48 16.62
C LEU A 6 1.48 -62.09 17.04
N GLY A 7 1.63 -61.20 16.05
CA GLY A 7 1.77 -59.77 16.26
C GLY A 7 0.62 -59.29 17.13
N SER A 8 0.96 -58.50 18.15
CA SER A 8 0.00 -57.98 19.11
C SER A 8 -1.04 -57.12 18.35
N PRO A 9 -2.35 -57.39 18.48
CA PRO A 9 -3.40 -56.65 17.78
C PRO A 9 -3.47 -55.16 18.14
N GLY A 10 -2.71 -54.72 19.16
CA GLY A 10 -2.54 -53.31 19.47
C GLY A 10 -1.73 -52.54 18.42
N ASP A 11 -0.66 -53.13 17.86
CA ASP A 11 0.30 -52.40 17.02
C ASP A 11 -0.32 -51.98 15.68
N ASP A 12 -1.17 -52.81 15.09
CA ASP A 12 -1.85 -52.53 13.81
C ASP A 12 -2.90 -51.41 13.92
N LEU A 13 -3.58 -51.31 15.07
CA LEU A 13 -4.56 -50.25 15.34
C LEU A 13 -3.90 -48.89 15.58
N PHE A 14 -2.77 -48.87 16.29
CA PHE A 14 -1.99 -47.63 16.49
C PHE A 14 -1.37 -47.14 15.18
N HIS A 15 -0.89 -48.04 14.32
CA HIS A 15 -0.39 -47.69 12.99
C HIS A 15 -1.49 -47.15 12.07
N GLY A 16 -2.69 -47.73 12.11
CA GLY A 16 -3.87 -47.23 11.38
C GLY A 16 -4.22 -45.79 11.79
N LEU A 17 -4.39 -45.53 13.08
CA LEU A 17 -4.72 -44.20 13.61
C LEU A 17 -3.64 -43.15 13.32
N HIS A 18 -2.36 -43.49 13.42
CA HIS A 18 -1.27 -42.59 13.03
C HIS A 18 -1.23 -42.32 11.52
N SER A 19 -1.54 -43.32 10.70
CA SER A 19 -1.61 -43.15 9.24
C SER A 19 -2.76 -42.24 8.82
N GLU A 20 -3.91 -42.32 9.50
CA GLU A 20 -5.05 -41.43 9.24
C GLU A 20 -4.79 -40.01 9.74
N ARG A 21 -4.19 -39.86 10.91
CA ARG A 21 -3.81 -38.55 11.46
C ARG A 21 -2.80 -37.82 10.57
N THR A 22 -1.77 -38.51 10.10
CA THR A 22 -0.78 -37.92 9.19
C THR A 22 -1.38 -37.57 7.82
N ARG A 23 -2.38 -38.33 7.35
CA ARG A 23 -3.14 -38.00 6.13
C ARG A 23 -4.00 -36.75 6.32
N ALA A 24 -4.65 -36.62 7.48
CA ALA A 24 -5.45 -35.45 7.83
C ALA A 24 -4.59 -34.19 7.98
N GLU A 25 -3.41 -34.29 8.63
CA GLU A 25 -2.46 -33.19 8.79
C GLU A 25 -1.93 -32.69 7.43
N ARG A 26 -1.59 -33.62 6.51
CA ARG A 26 -1.17 -33.25 5.14
C ARG A 26 -2.28 -32.59 4.33
N ALA A 27 -3.52 -33.07 4.46
CA ALA A 27 -4.68 -32.48 3.80
C ALA A 27 -4.95 -31.05 4.34
N PHE A 28 -4.80 -30.87 5.65
CA PHE A 28 -4.94 -29.56 6.28
C PHE A 28 -3.88 -28.57 5.80
N GLU A 29 -2.61 -28.98 5.77
CA GLU A 29 -1.51 -28.09 5.35
C GLU A 29 -1.60 -27.74 3.85
N ALA A 30 -2.01 -28.69 3.00
CA ALA A 30 -2.31 -28.43 1.59
C ALA A 30 -3.45 -27.41 1.43
N SER A 31 -4.52 -27.53 2.23
CA SER A 31 -5.64 -26.58 2.21
C SER A 31 -5.21 -25.17 2.64
N ARG A 32 -4.31 -25.08 3.63
CA ARG A 32 -3.76 -23.82 4.14
C ARG A 32 -2.91 -23.11 3.08
N LEU A 33 -2.04 -23.85 2.39
CA LEU A 33 -1.19 -23.31 1.32
C LEU A 33 -2.02 -22.84 0.12
N LEU A 34 -3.07 -23.57 -0.25
CA LEU A 34 -4.00 -23.15 -1.31
C LEU A 34 -4.75 -21.86 -0.94
N ARG A 35 -5.20 -21.72 0.31
CA ARG A 35 -5.83 -20.48 0.81
C ARG A 35 -4.85 -19.31 0.81
N ALA A 36 -3.60 -19.51 1.23
CA ALA A 36 -2.58 -18.48 1.22
C ALA A 36 -2.29 -17.99 -0.22
N ARG A 37 -2.17 -18.91 -1.18
CA ARG A 37 -2.00 -18.56 -2.61
C ARG A 37 -3.21 -17.84 -3.19
N ALA A 38 -4.42 -18.27 -2.84
CA ALA A 38 -5.65 -17.61 -3.27
C ALA A 38 -5.76 -16.18 -2.72
N ASN A 39 -5.34 -15.96 -1.48
CA ASN A 39 -5.31 -14.61 -0.88
C ASN A 39 -4.25 -13.72 -1.52
N ALA A 40 -3.06 -14.24 -1.83
CA ALA A 40 -2.02 -13.48 -2.54
C ALA A 40 -2.48 -13.08 -3.96
N LEU A 41 -3.22 -13.95 -4.66
CA LEU A 41 -3.80 -13.62 -5.97
C LEU A 41 -4.89 -12.56 -5.85
N ARG A 42 -5.76 -12.65 -4.82
CA ARG A 42 -6.77 -11.63 -4.53
C ARG A 42 -6.14 -10.27 -4.23
N GLN A 43 -5.05 -10.24 -3.47
CA GLN A 43 -4.31 -8.99 -3.20
C GLN A 43 -3.74 -8.38 -4.49
N LYS A 44 -3.19 -9.20 -5.40
CA LYS A 44 -2.67 -8.74 -6.70
C LYS A 44 -3.77 -8.21 -7.62
N VAL A 45 -4.92 -8.90 -7.68
CA VAL A 45 -6.08 -8.48 -8.48
C VAL A 45 -6.68 -7.20 -7.90
N TRP A 46 -6.82 -7.12 -6.58
CA TRP A 46 -7.31 -5.94 -5.88
C TRP A 46 -6.40 -4.73 -6.11
N ALA A 47 -5.07 -4.90 -6.04
CA ALA A 47 -4.12 -3.83 -6.38
C ALA A 47 -4.23 -3.36 -7.84
N GLY A 48 -4.50 -4.26 -8.78
CA GLY A 48 -4.80 -3.91 -10.17
C GLY A 48 -6.09 -3.12 -10.31
N GLN A 49 -7.15 -3.56 -9.63
CA GLN A 49 -8.47 -2.95 -9.69
C GLN A 49 -8.52 -1.57 -9.01
N VAL A 50 -7.80 -1.40 -7.90
CA VAL A 50 -7.62 -0.09 -7.24
C VAL A 50 -6.92 0.89 -8.18
N ARG A 51 -5.88 0.48 -8.93
CA ARG A 51 -5.23 1.34 -9.93
C ARG A 51 -6.16 1.73 -11.07
N SER A 52 -6.97 0.80 -11.58
CA SER A 52 -7.93 1.09 -12.66
C SER A 52 -9.10 1.97 -12.20
N CYS A 53 -9.60 1.78 -10.98
CA CYS A 53 -10.61 2.66 -10.37
C CYS A 53 -10.02 4.04 -10.07
N ALA A 54 -8.81 4.13 -9.54
CA ALA A 54 -8.14 5.42 -9.30
C ALA A 54 -7.97 6.24 -10.58
N LEU A 55 -7.56 5.63 -11.70
CA LEU A 55 -7.45 6.34 -12.99
C LEU A 55 -8.81 6.80 -13.53
N ARG A 56 -9.87 5.99 -13.36
CA ARG A 56 -11.23 6.33 -13.81
C ARG A 56 -11.85 7.43 -12.95
N ASP A 57 -11.70 7.34 -11.64
CA ASP A 57 -12.21 8.30 -10.67
C ASP A 57 -11.45 9.63 -10.77
N TRP A 58 -10.13 9.61 -11.02
CA TRP A 58 -9.34 10.82 -11.32
C TRP A 58 -9.80 11.50 -12.62
N SER A 59 -10.10 10.70 -13.66
CA SER A 59 -10.64 11.21 -14.93
C SER A 59 -12.03 11.84 -14.76
N GLY A 60 -12.86 11.31 -13.85
CA GLY A 60 -14.16 11.87 -13.48
C GLY A 60 -14.04 13.13 -12.64
N ALA A 61 -13.20 13.11 -11.61
CA ALA A 61 -12.96 14.25 -10.72
C ALA A 61 -12.39 15.47 -11.48
N ILE A 62 -11.51 15.26 -12.48
CA ILE A 62 -11.01 16.34 -13.35
C ILE A 62 -12.12 16.93 -14.23
N ARG A 63 -13.09 16.11 -14.64
CA ARG A 63 -14.21 16.54 -15.51
C ARG A 63 -15.27 17.33 -14.73
N ASP A 64 -15.53 16.93 -13.48
CA ASP A 64 -16.63 17.48 -12.67
C ASP A 64 -16.18 18.58 -11.69
N ALA A 65 -14.91 18.62 -11.29
CA ALA A 65 -14.40 19.74 -10.50
C ALA A 65 -14.45 21.00 -11.35
N ARG A 66 -15.32 21.96 -10.97
CA ARG A 66 -15.26 23.33 -11.49
C ARG A 66 -13.79 23.78 -11.44
N PRO A 67 -13.16 24.16 -12.57
CA PRO A 67 -11.73 24.45 -12.65
C PRO A 67 -11.24 25.64 -11.81
N SER A 68 -12.11 26.24 -11.00
CA SER A 68 -11.90 27.53 -10.33
C SER A 68 -11.41 27.45 -8.89
N LEU A 69 -11.24 26.26 -8.29
CA LEU A 69 -10.91 26.14 -6.86
C LEU A 69 -9.72 25.24 -6.49
N LEU A 70 -9.07 24.54 -7.44
CA LEU A 70 -7.97 23.64 -7.08
C LEU A 70 -6.63 23.86 -7.81
N TRP A 71 -6.53 24.66 -8.89
CA TRP A 71 -5.28 24.75 -9.68
C TRP A 71 -5.36 25.77 -10.83
N SER A 72 -6.12 26.86 -10.72
CA SER A 72 -6.30 27.85 -11.81
C SER A 72 -5.06 28.68 -12.16
N ILE A 73 -3.86 28.24 -11.80
CA ILE A 73 -2.63 28.69 -12.42
C ILE A 73 -2.19 27.52 -13.30
N GLY A 74 -2.37 27.63 -14.61
CA GLY A 74 -1.85 26.68 -15.61
C GLY A 74 -0.31 26.61 -15.66
N ALA A 75 0.35 26.82 -14.53
CA ALA A 75 1.78 26.68 -14.35
C ALA A 75 2.07 25.45 -13.48
N PRO A 76 2.99 24.58 -13.89
CA PRO A 76 3.34 23.38 -13.15
C PRO A 76 3.92 23.74 -11.78
N VAL A 77 3.54 23.01 -10.73
CA VAL A 77 4.25 23.04 -9.43
C VAL A 77 5.67 22.55 -9.67
N VAL A 78 6.65 23.36 -9.29
CA VAL A 78 8.09 23.06 -9.49
C VAL A 78 8.77 22.61 -8.21
N TRP A 79 8.24 23.03 -7.06
CA TRP A 79 8.83 22.74 -5.76
C TRP A 79 7.75 22.60 -4.68
N ILE A 80 7.97 21.67 -3.75
CA ILE A 80 7.15 21.43 -2.55
C ILE A 80 8.10 21.17 -1.39
N GLY A 81 7.87 21.81 -0.24
CA GLY A 81 8.51 21.54 1.03
C GLY A 81 7.49 21.09 2.07
N VAL A 82 7.84 20.09 2.87
CA VAL A 82 7.04 19.63 4.00
C VAL A 82 7.94 19.54 5.22
N GLU A 83 7.51 20.15 6.32
CA GLU A 83 8.15 20.06 7.62
C GLU A 83 7.15 19.58 8.66
N GLY A 84 7.61 18.74 9.58
CA GLY A 84 6.74 18.15 10.60
C GLY A 84 7.50 17.41 11.68
N GLU A 85 6.79 16.52 12.35
CA GLU A 85 7.32 15.63 13.37
C GLU A 85 6.97 14.18 13.06
N LEU A 86 7.90 13.28 13.39
CA LEU A 86 7.71 11.83 13.35
C LEU A 86 8.37 11.23 14.59
N GLY A 87 7.59 10.53 15.42
CA GLY A 87 8.03 10.01 16.70
C GLY A 87 8.51 11.12 17.66
N GLY A 88 7.91 12.31 17.58
CA GLY A 88 8.30 13.49 18.36
C GLY A 88 9.61 14.15 17.95
N LEU A 89 10.22 13.73 16.83
CA LEU A 89 11.45 14.33 16.29
C LEU A 89 11.12 15.14 15.04
N PRO A 90 11.76 16.30 14.83
CA PRO A 90 11.54 17.09 13.62
C PRO A 90 12.04 16.32 12.39
N VAL A 91 11.26 16.41 11.32
CA VAL A 91 11.52 15.81 10.01
C VAL A 91 11.13 16.78 8.91
N TRP A 92 11.72 16.60 7.74
CA TRP A 92 11.52 17.46 6.58
C TRP A 92 11.67 16.66 5.29
N ALA A 93 11.01 17.11 4.23
CA ALA A 93 11.20 16.61 2.87
C ALA A 93 10.91 17.71 1.85
N TYR A 94 11.58 17.62 0.72
CA TYR A 94 11.40 18.51 -0.42
C TYR A 94 11.30 17.70 -1.69
N TRP A 95 10.32 18.07 -2.51
CA TRP A 95 10.17 17.58 -3.85
C TRP A 95 10.45 18.73 -4.81
N GLU A 96 11.32 18.50 -5.79
CA GLU A 96 11.64 19.48 -6.82
C GLU A 96 11.68 18.79 -8.18
N ARG A 97 10.81 19.21 -9.11
CA ARG A 97 10.81 18.76 -10.51
C ARG A 97 10.97 17.25 -10.68
N GLY A 98 10.28 16.46 -9.87
CA GLY A 98 10.30 14.99 -9.92
C GLY A 98 11.37 14.32 -9.07
N ARG A 99 12.21 15.08 -8.36
CA ARG A 99 13.19 14.53 -7.41
C ARG A 99 12.73 14.78 -5.99
N LEU A 100 12.67 13.71 -5.21
CA LEU A 100 12.33 13.75 -3.80
C LEU A 100 13.59 13.55 -2.95
N SER A 101 13.72 14.35 -1.91
CA SER A 101 14.83 14.29 -0.96
C SER A 101 14.39 14.83 0.40
N GLY A 102 15.12 14.49 1.46
CA GLY A 102 14.70 14.84 2.81
C GLY A 102 15.23 13.88 3.86
N ASP A 103 14.64 13.95 5.05
CA ASP A 103 14.96 13.06 6.16
C ASP A 103 14.67 11.59 5.79
N PRO A 104 15.67 10.69 5.87
CA PRO A 104 15.47 9.28 5.54
C PRO A 104 14.33 8.60 6.31
N ARG A 105 14.08 9.02 7.55
CA ARG A 105 13.01 8.45 8.40
C ARG A 105 11.63 8.78 7.82
N LEU A 106 11.43 10.04 7.42
CA LEU A 106 10.21 10.48 6.78
C LEU A 106 10.02 9.79 5.42
N LEU A 107 11.07 9.73 4.61
CA LEU A 107 11.02 9.05 3.30
C LEU A 107 10.72 7.54 3.44
N THR A 108 11.26 6.88 4.46
CA THR A 108 10.98 5.47 4.74
C THR A 108 9.52 5.28 5.13
N HIS A 109 8.98 6.14 6.00
CA HIS A 109 7.58 6.06 6.40
C HIS A 109 6.64 6.36 5.24
N ALA A 110 6.95 7.37 4.42
CA ALA A 110 6.21 7.69 3.22
C ALA A 110 6.24 6.54 2.20
N ARG A 111 7.37 5.84 2.04
CA ARG A 111 7.47 4.65 1.19
C ARG A 111 6.58 3.52 1.70
N LEU A 112 6.50 3.31 3.02
CA LEU A 112 5.59 2.33 3.61
C LEU A 112 4.12 2.63 3.26
N LEU A 113 3.70 3.90 3.27
CA LEU A 113 2.34 4.28 2.84
C LEU A 113 2.08 3.92 1.37
N VAL A 114 3.07 4.11 0.50
CA VAL A 114 2.98 3.71 -0.92
C VAL A 114 2.90 2.19 -1.07
N ASP A 115 3.76 1.46 -0.36
CA ASP A 115 3.83 -0.01 -0.44
C ASP A 115 2.56 -0.67 0.10
N MET A 116 1.91 -0.06 1.10
CA MET A 116 0.58 -0.47 1.59
C MET A 116 -0.55 -0.15 0.61
N GLY A 117 -0.29 0.64 -0.43
CA GLY A 117 -1.30 1.06 -1.41
C GLY A 117 -2.32 2.03 -0.83
N THR A 118 -1.89 2.90 0.09
CA THR A 118 -2.76 3.93 0.70
C THR A 118 -3.41 4.80 -0.38
N VAL A 119 -4.70 5.09 -0.20
CA VAL A 119 -5.46 5.97 -1.09
C VAL A 119 -6.11 7.05 -0.23
N PHE A 120 -5.80 8.31 -0.52
CA PHE A 120 -6.47 9.46 0.05
C PHE A 120 -7.84 9.60 -0.61
N VAL A 121 -8.88 9.73 0.20
CA VAL A 121 -10.25 9.95 -0.26
C VAL A 121 -10.71 11.28 0.30
N ASN A 122 -11.18 12.15 -0.59
CA ASN A 122 -11.92 13.34 -0.24
C ASN A 122 -13.35 13.17 -0.73
N ASP A 123 -14.33 13.47 0.12
CA ASP A 123 -15.74 13.30 -0.24
C ASP A 123 -16.29 14.54 -0.96
N ASP A 124 -15.70 15.72 -0.76
CA ASP A 124 -16.14 16.97 -1.40
C ASP A 124 -14.96 17.93 -1.71
N PRO A 125 -14.61 18.14 -3.00
CA PRO A 125 -15.10 17.40 -4.14
C PRO A 125 -14.64 15.93 -4.08
N PRO A 126 -15.45 14.99 -4.61
CA PRO A 126 -15.12 13.58 -4.62
C PRO A 126 -13.81 13.35 -5.38
N ALA A 127 -12.76 12.98 -4.66
CA ALA A 127 -11.43 12.77 -5.23
C ALA A 127 -10.75 11.58 -4.54
N ARG A 128 -10.05 10.77 -5.34
CA ARG A 128 -9.24 9.65 -4.85
C ARG A 128 -7.83 9.80 -5.38
N VAL A 129 -6.86 9.86 -4.47
CA VAL A 129 -5.46 10.08 -4.79
C VAL A 129 -4.64 8.95 -4.20
N ALA A 130 -4.00 8.15 -5.05
CA ALA A 130 -3.10 7.10 -4.58
C ALA A 130 -1.82 7.72 -4.01
N ALA A 131 -1.35 7.18 -2.88
CA ALA A 131 -0.07 7.56 -2.30
C ALA A 131 1.05 7.26 -3.30
N THR A 132 1.97 8.21 -3.45
CA THR A 132 3.10 8.11 -4.39
C THR A 132 4.22 9.06 -4.00
N LEU A 133 5.46 8.69 -4.31
CA LEU A 133 6.64 9.56 -4.15
C LEU A 133 7.17 10.10 -5.49
N GLU A 134 6.64 9.61 -6.61
CA GLU A 134 7.13 9.90 -7.97
C GLU A 134 6.01 10.40 -8.90
N GLY A 135 4.76 10.43 -8.42
CA GLY A 135 3.60 10.82 -9.19
C GLY A 135 3.34 12.33 -9.21
N PRO A 136 2.08 12.75 -9.42
CA PRO A 136 1.72 14.15 -9.44
C PRO A 136 2.12 14.89 -8.16
N PRO A 137 2.59 16.14 -8.22
CA PRO A 137 3.06 16.89 -7.05
C PRO A 137 2.07 16.91 -5.87
N PRO A 138 0.75 17.10 -6.09
CA PRO A 138 -0.23 17.05 -4.99
C PRO A 138 -0.29 15.68 -4.29
N ALA A 139 -0.11 14.59 -5.02
CA ALA A 139 -0.13 13.24 -4.46
C ALA A 139 1.14 12.98 -3.63
N VAL A 140 2.29 13.49 -4.08
CA VAL A 140 3.54 13.46 -3.32
C VAL A 140 3.41 14.25 -2.03
N MET A 141 2.86 15.47 -2.10
CA MET A 141 2.61 16.32 -0.93
C MET A 141 1.72 15.61 0.10
N LEU A 142 0.57 15.07 -0.31
CA LEU A 142 -0.34 14.34 0.58
C LEU A 142 0.34 13.12 1.22
N THR A 143 1.18 12.41 0.45
CA THR A 143 1.93 11.26 0.96
C THR A 143 2.95 11.67 2.02
N LEU A 144 3.68 12.77 1.81
CA LEU A 144 4.64 13.29 2.78
C LEU A 144 3.95 13.83 4.04
N ALA A 145 2.86 14.58 3.87
CA ALA A 145 2.08 15.10 4.98
C ALA A 145 1.50 13.98 5.85
N GLN A 146 0.96 12.93 5.24
CA GLN A 146 0.43 11.77 5.97
C GLN A 146 1.52 10.94 6.66
N ALA A 147 2.75 10.97 6.15
CA ALA A 147 3.88 10.28 6.76
C ALA A 147 4.41 11.00 8.02
N CYS A 148 4.01 12.25 8.26
CA CYS A 148 4.26 12.94 9.51
C CYS A 148 3.18 12.57 10.53
N ASP A 149 3.55 12.48 11.82
CA ASP A 149 2.57 12.42 12.91
C ASP A 149 1.87 13.78 13.08
N HIS A 150 2.65 14.85 12.93
CA HIS A 150 2.17 16.22 12.95
C HIS A 150 2.87 17.05 11.88
N VAL A 151 2.10 17.68 11.00
CA VAL A 151 2.62 18.60 9.98
C VAL A 151 2.70 19.99 10.57
N LYS A 152 3.88 20.62 10.46
CA LYS A 152 4.12 21.99 10.94
C LYS A 152 4.03 23.00 9.82
N ASN A 153 4.60 22.69 8.66
CA ASN A 153 4.60 23.59 7.53
C ASN A 153 4.54 22.83 6.20
N VAL A 154 3.88 23.43 5.22
CA VAL A 154 3.82 22.96 3.84
C VAL A 154 3.95 24.17 2.92
N ASP A 155 5.03 24.20 2.15
CA ASP A 155 5.32 25.27 1.20
C ASP A 155 5.34 24.71 -0.22
N PHE A 156 4.99 25.54 -1.21
CA PHE A 156 5.03 25.15 -2.62
C PHE A 156 5.25 26.34 -3.54
N GLU A 157 5.91 26.08 -4.67
CA GLU A 157 6.18 27.07 -5.70
C GLU A 157 5.66 26.59 -7.07
N PHE A 158 5.04 27.51 -7.82
CA PHE A 158 4.63 27.29 -9.19
C PHE A 158 5.67 27.86 -10.15
N ALA A 159 5.85 27.23 -11.31
CA ALA A 159 6.64 27.84 -12.38
C ALA A 159 6.09 29.23 -12.70
N ALA A 160 6.96 30.22 -12.87
CA ALA A 160 6.56 31.49 -13.44
C ALA A 160 5.96 31.24 -14.84
N LYS A 161 4.83 31.89 -15.14
CA LYS A 161 4.34 31.95 -16.52
C LYS A 161 5.41 32.64 -17.36
N ALA A 162 5.96 31.94 -18.35
CA ALA A 162 6.71 32.60 -19.41
C ALA A 162 5.75 33.55 -20.12
N GLY A 163 5.99 34.86 -19.97
CA GLY A 163 5.30 35.92 -20.70
C GLY A 163 5.79 36.04 -22.13
#